data_AF-A0A067FEH3-F1
#
_entry.id   AF-A0A067FEH3-F1
#
_cell.length_a   1.000
_cell.length_b   1.000
_cell.length_c   1.000
_cell.angle_alpha   90.00
_cell.angle_beta   90.00
_cell.angle_gamma   90.00
#
_symmetry.space_group_name_H-M   'P 1'
#
loop_
_entity.id
_entity.type
_entity.pdbx_description
1 polymer ?
#
loop_
_entity_poly.entity_id
_entity_poly.type
_entity_poly.pdbx_seq_one_letter_code
_entity_poly.pdbx_strand_id
1 'polypeptide(L)'
;WFAMKRQHAVITLADNLYYPKFRDVCLIMQLNPKRNRSYCVADEHYLPTFFNIIDPGGISNWSLTHVDWSEKKFHPKMYKASDVTSELIKNITSVDISEHVTSDNQKKRLIQPCLRNGIRRPCYLFARKFHPDTLENLLNIFSNFSTI
;
A
#
# COMPACT_ATOMS: atom_id res chain seq x y z
N TRP A 1 -0.37 2.61 -3.58
CA TRP A 1 -0.16 1.41 -4.44
C TRP A 1 -1.23 0.38 -4.15
N PHE A 2 -1.91 -0.08 -5.20
CA PHE A 2 -3.02 -1.02 -5.10
C PHE A 2 -2.97 -2.01 -6.25
N ALA A 3 -3.63 -3.15 -6.05
CA ALA A 3 -4.04 -4.05 -7.12
C ALA A 3 -5.56 -4.00 -7.20
N MET A 4 -6.11 -4.08 -8.42
CA MET A 4 -7.53 -3.89 -8.65
C MET A 4 -8.06 -4.96 -9.60
N LYS A 5 -9.25 -5.50 -9.29
CA LYS A 5 -9.96 -6.39 -10.21
C LYS A 5 -10.58 -5.57 -11.34
N ARG A 6 -10.77 -6.19 -12.50
CA ARG A 6 -11.44 -5.54 -13.65
C ARG A 6 -12.79 -4.92 -13.29
N GLN A 7 -13.61 -5.61 -12.47
CA GLN A 7 -14.91 -5.09 -12.04
C GLN A 7 -14.80 -3.76 -11.29
N HIS A 8 -13.84 -3.64 -10.38
CA HIS A 8 -13.60 -2.42 -9.60
C HIS A 8 -13.08 -1.30 -10.51
N ALA A 9 -12.24 -1.62 -11.50
CA ALA A 9 -11.78 -0.63 -12.48
C ALA A 9 -12.93 -0.04 -13.30
N VAL A 10 -13.88 -0.87 -13.73
CA VAL A 10 -15.09 -0.40 -14.42
C VAL A 10 -15.93 0.50 -13.50
N ILE A 11 -16.11 0.13 -12.24
CA ILE A 11 -16.84 0.94 -11.25
C ILE A 11 -16.16 2.30 -11.05
N THR A 12 -14.83 2.35 -10.94
CA THR A 12 -14.07 3.61 -10.85
C THR A 12 -14.27 4.49 -12.08
N LEU A 13 -14.19 3.92 -13.29
CA LEU A 13 -14.37 4.68 -14.53
C LEU A 13 -15.80 5.21 -14.71
N ALA A 14 -16.79 4.48 -14.18
CA ALA A 14 -18.19 4.86 -14.24
C ALA A 14 -18.60 5.88 -13.15
N ASP A 15 -17.72 6.21 -12.20
CA ASP A 15 -18.08 7.13 -11.11
C ASP A 15 -18.20 8.57 -11.59
N ASN A 16 -19.44 9.03 -11.69
CA ASN A 16 -19.81 10.40 -11.99
C ASN A 16 -20.43 11.13 -10.78
N LEU A 17 -20.50 10.48 -9.60
CA LEU A 17 -21.18 11.00 -8.42
C LEU A 17 -20.20 11.38 -7.30
N TYR A 18 -19.27 10.50 -6.95
CA TYR A 18 -18.38 10.71 -5.80
C TYR A 18 -17.08 11.39 -6.21
N TYR A 19 -16.49 11.04 -7.34
CA TYR A 19 -15.25 11.63 -7.82
C TYR A 19 -15.34 13.15 -8.01
N PRO A 20 -16.39 13.72 -8.64
CA PRO A 20 -16.50 15.18 -8.76
C PRO A 20 -16.53 15.87 -7.39
N LYS A 21 -17.28 15.31 -6.43
CA LYS A 21 -17.32 15.85 -5.06
C LYS A 21 -15.97 15.79 -4.36
N PHE A 22 -15.27 14.65 -4.48
CA PHE A 22 -13.93 14.48 -3.92
C PHE A 22 -12.94 15.47 -4.55
N ARG A 23 -12.94 15.60 -5.88
CA ARG A 23 -12.11 16.53 -6.65
C ARG A 23 -12.36 17.98 -6.22
N ASP A 24 -13.61 18.38 -6.09
CA ASP A 24 -13.94 19.78 -5.78
C ASP A 24 -13.49 20.14 -4.35
N VAL A 25 -13.68 19.24 -3.37
CA VAL A 25 -13.14 19.41 -2.01
C VAL A 25 -11.61 19.47 -2.02
N CYS A 26 -10.97 18.55 -2.75
CA CYS A 26 -9.53 18.51 -2.94
C CYS A 26 -8.98 19.83 -3.50
N LEU A 27 -9.61 20.37 -4.54
CA LEU A 27 -9.23 21.65 -5.16
C LEU A 27 -9.41 22.81 -4.19
N ILE A 28 -10.53 22.88 -3.45
CA ILE A 28 -10.75 23.90 -2.42
C ILE A 28 -9.66 23.84 -1.35
N MET A 29 -9.25 22.64 -0.93
CA MET A 29 -8.18 22.45 0.05
C MET A 29 -6.82 22.92 -0.48
N GLN A 30 -6.51 22.66 -1.76
CA GLN A 30 -5.26 23.10 -2.39
C GLN A 30 -5.19 24.62 -2.59
N LEU A 31 -6.33 25.26 -2.91
CA LEU A 31 -6.40 26.70 -3.17
C LEU A 31 -6.47 27.56 -1.91
N ASN A 32 -6.71 26.96 -0.73
CA ASN A 32 -6.84 27.72 0.51
C ASN A 32 -5.45 28.09 1.09
N PRO A 33 -5.05 29.37 1.11
CA PRO A 33 -3.73 29.79 1.59
C PRO A 33 -3.55 29.65 3.11
N LYS A 34 -4.64 29.47 3.87
CA LYS A 34 -4.61 29.22 5.32
C LYS A 34 -4.54 27.73 5.68
N ARG A 35 -4.76 26.84 4.72
CA ARG A 35 -4.61 25.40 4.91
C ARG A 35 -3.32 24.96 4.26
N ASN A 36 -2.58 24.09 4.93
CA ASN A 36 -1.36 23.53 4.37
C ASN A 36 -1.71 22.87 3.03
N ARG A 37 -1.06 23.27 1.93
CA ARG A 37 -1.38 22.88 0.53
C ARG A 37 -1.23 21.36 0.23
N SER A 38 -0.93 20.55 1.24
CA SER A 38 -0.31 19.22 1.13
C SER A 38 -1.26 18.03 1.28
N TYR A 39 -2.57 18.24 1.48
CA TYR A 39 -3.43 17.14 1.97
C TYR A 39 -4.32 16.45 0.94
N CYS A 40 -4.31 16.89 -0.33
CA CYS A 40 -5.01 16.13 -1.36
C CYS A 40 -4.06 15.18 -2.09
N VAL A 41 -3.93 13.97 -1.53
CA VAL A 41 -3.22 12.83 -2.14
C VAL A 41 -4.28 11.88 -2.70
N ALA A 42 -4.86 12.26 -3.84
CA ALA A 42 -6.04 11.61 -4.40
C ALA A 42 -5.81 10.11 -4.66
N ASP A 43 -4.62 9.75 -5.11
CA ASP A 43 -4.18 8.38 -5.36
C ASP A 43 -4.08 7.52 -4.08
N GLU A 44 -3.89 8.14 -2.91
CA GLU A 44 -3.86 7.44 -1.62
C GLU A 44 -5.23 7.40 -0.92
N HIS A 45 -6.11 8.36 -1.20
CA HIS A 45 -7.35 8.52 -0.43
C HIS A 45 -8.64 8.18 -1.19
N TYR A 46 -8.74 8.53 -2.48
CA TYR A 46 -10.02 8.46 -3.17
C TYR A 46 -10.52 7.02 -3.32
N LEU A 47 -9.70 6.11 -3.87
CA LEU A 47 -10.11 4.73 -4.11
C LEU A 47 -10.46 3.97 -2.82
N PRO A 48 -9.66 4.03 -1.73
CA PRO A 48 -10.03 3.40 -0.46
C PRO A 48 -11.34 3.95 0.11
N THR A 49 -11.55 5.28 0.07
CA THR A 49 -12.80 5.88 0.55
C THR A 49 -13.99 5.45 -0.31
N PHE A 50 -13.84 5.50 -1.62
CA PHE A 50 -14.91 5.18 -2.56
C PHE A 50 -15.36 3.73 -2.44
N PHE A 51 -14.43 2.76 -2.42
CA PHE A 51 -14.80 1.36 -2.30
C PHE A 51 -15.26 0.95 -0.90
N ASN A 52 -14.82 1.65 0.15
CA ASN A 52 -15.39 1.43 1.48
C ASN A 52 -16.88 1.83 1.56
N ILE A 53 -17.34 2.71 0.69
CA ILE A 53 -18.77 3.09 0.57
C ILE A 53 -19.52 2.11 -0.33
N ILE A 54 -18.96 1.77 -1.50
CA ILE A 54 -19.69 1.07 -2.57
C ILE A 54 -19.59 -0.46 -2.47
N ASP A 55 -18.44 -0.99 -2.06
CA ASP A 55 -18.19 -2.43 -2.02
C ASP A 55 -17.18 -2.80 -0.91
N PRO A 56 -17.52 -2.59 0.38
CA PRO A 56 -16.61 -2.86 1.49
C PRO A 56 -16.26 -4.34 1.62
N GLY A 57 -17.13 -5.25 1.13
CA GLY A 57 -16.87 -6.70 1.13
C GLY A 57 -15.97 -7.17 -0.01
N GLY A 58 -15.83 -6.38 -1.09
CA GLY A 58 -15.04 -6.74 -2.26
C GLY A 58 -13.59 -6.26 -2.24
N ILE A 59 -13.18 -5.52 -1.20
CA ILE A 59 -11.82 -5.01 -1.01
C ILE A 59 -11.07 -5.72 0.12
N SER A 60 -9.73 -5.69 0.03
CA SER A 60 -8.86 -6.03 1.15
C SER A 60 -8.39 -4.77 1.87
N ASN A 61 -8.33 -4.79 3.20
CA ASN A 61 -7.79 -3.69 4.02
C ASN A 61 -6.25 -3.62 4.00
N TRP A 62 -5.60 -4.21 2.98
CA TRP A 62 -4.17 -4.35 2.86
C TRP A 62 -3.76 -4.46 1.38
N SER A 63 -2.50 -4.15 1.06
CA SER A 63 -1.96 -4.12 -0.31
C SER A 63 -0.93 -5.24 -0.54
N LEU A 64 -0.83 -5.72 -1.78
CA LEU A 64 0.14 -6.75 -2.20
C LEU A 64 1.59 -6.26 -2.23
N THR A 65 1.86 -5.00 -1.87
CA THR A 65 3.19 -4.39 -1.89
C THR A 65 3.70 -4.16 -0.46
N HIS A 66 4.79 -4.82 -0.09
CA HIS A 66 5.54 -4.55 1.13
C HIS A 66 6.16 -3.16 1.06
N VAL A 67 6.01 -2.40 2.14
CA VAL A 67 6.59 -1.07 2.29
C VAL A 67 7.07 -0.90 3.71
N ASP A 68 8.32 -0.49 3.88
CA ASP A 68 8.91 -0.28 5.20
C ASP A 68 8.69 1.16 5.69
N TRP A 69 7.82 1.30 6.68
CA TRP A 69 7.50 2.58 7.33
C TRP A 69 8.16 2.73 8.70
N SER A 70 9.16 1.90 9.04
CA SER A 70 9.84 1.94 10.35
C SER A 70 10.41 3.33 10.68
N GLU A 71 10.82 4.11 9.68
CA GLU A 71 11.36 5.47 9.85
C GLU A 71 10.30 6.54 10.13
N LYS A 72 9.00 6.25 9.96
CA LYS A 72 7.87 7.18 10.19
C LYS A 72 8.02 8.55 9.49
N LYS A 73 8.61 8.58 8.30
CA LYS A 73 8.74 9.75 7.43
C LYS A 73 7.58 9.83 6.42
N PHE A 74 7.51 10.91 5.65
CA PHE A 74 6.57 11.07 4.52
C PHE A 74 6.76 10.03 3.40
N HIS A 75 7.96 9.44 3.33
CA HIS A 75 8.28 8.40 2.36
C HIS A 75 8.82 7.18 3.11
N PRO A 76 8.57 5.98 2.59
CA PRO A 76 9.07 4.77 3.21
C PRO A 76 10.59 4.67 3.12
N LYS A 77 11.18 3.83 3.97
CA LYS A 77 12.60 3.51 3.96
C LYS A 77 13.00 3.07 2.55
N MET A 78 14.15 3.58 2.12
CA MET A 78 14.80 3.13 0.89
C MET A 78 15.92 2.16 1.26
N TYR A 79 15.74 0.89 0.92
CA TYR A 79 16.77 -0.13 1.07
C TYR A 79 17.95 0.19 0.13
N LYS A 80 19.16 0.20 0.69
CA LYS A 80 20.43 0.31 -0.03
C LYS A 80 21.04 -1.07 -0.22
N ALA A 81 22.12 -1.19 -1.00
CA ALA A 81 22.81 -2.45 -1.23
C ALA A 81 23.13 -3.20 0.09
N SER A 82 23.58 -2.49 1.12
CA SER A 82 23.90 -3.05 2.45
C SER A 82 22.70 -3.59 3.22
N ASP A 83 21.48 -3.12 2.93
CA ASP A 83 20.27 -3.62 3.58
C ASP A 83 19.78 -4.93 2.93
N VAL A 84 20.08 -5.16 1.65
CA VAL A 84 19.52 -6.27 0.88
C VAL A 84 20.28 -7.56 1.14
N THR A 85 19.68 -8.42 1.96
CA THR A 85 20.20 -9.76 2.30
C THR A 85 19.16 -10.83 1.99
N SER A 86 19.60 -12.09 1.86
CA SER A 86 18.68 -13.23 1.70
C SER A 86 17.70 -13.34 2.88
N GLU A 87 18.13 -12.97 4.09
CA GLU A 87 17.28 -12.94 5.27
C GLU A 87 16.20 -11.86 5.15
N LEU A 88 16.53 -10.64 4.69
CA LEU A 88 15.54 -9.59 4.44
C LEU A 88 14.46 -10.08 3.47
N ILE A 89 14.87 -10.66 2.34
CA ILE A 89 13.94 -11.16 1.32
C ILE A 89 13.07 -12.28 1.90
N LYS A 90 13.67 -13.24 2.61
CA LYS A 90 12.93 -14.31 3.29
C LYS A 90 11.89 -13.76 4.26
N ASN A 91 12.26 -12.77 5.08
CA ASN A 91 11.37 -12.14 6.05
C ASN A 91 10.21 -11.42 5.36
N ILE A 92 10.46 -10.68 4.28
CA ILE A 92 9.39 -10.00 3.52
C ILE A 92 8.43 -11.04 2.91
N THR A 93 8.97 -12.13 2.34
CA THR A 93 8.17 -13.17 1.68
C THR A 93 7.40 -14.08 2.63
N SER A 94 7.74 -14.09 3.92
CA SER A 94 7.07 -14.90 4.94
C SER A 94 6.00 -14.13 5.74
N VAL A 95 5.89 -12.80 5.57
CA VAL A 95 4.85 -12.02 6.25
C VAL A 95 3.48 -12.44 5.77
N ASP A 96 2.67 -12.97 6.69
CA ASP A 96 1.31 -13.45 6.43
C ASP A 96 0.26 -12.80 7.34
N ILE A 97 0.65 -11.73 8.02
CA ILE A 97 -0.21 -10.83 8.79
C ILE A 97 -0.05 -9.40 8.28
N SER A 98 -1.16 -8.67 8.20
CA SER A 98 -1.16 -7.25 7.91
C SER A 98 -1.42 -6.48 9.20
N GLU A 99 -0.54 -5.53 9.49
CA GLU A 99 -0.66 -4.61 10.62
C GLU A 99 -1.03 -3.21 10.11
N HIS A 100 -2.04 -2.60 10.72
CA HIS A 100 -2.46 -1.24 10.43
C HIS A 100 -2.62 -0.46 11.73
N VAL A 101 -2.05 0.74 11.79
CA VAL A 101 -2.24 1.66 12.91
C VAL A 101 -3.20 2.76 12.48
N THR A 102 -4.29 2.93 13.22
CA THR A 102 -5.28 3.97 12.93
C THR A 102 -4.68 5.36 13.08
N SER A 103 -5.16 6.30 12.27
CA SER A 103 -4.73 7.70 12.30
C SER A 103 -5.40 8.53 13.39
N ASP A 104 -6.32 7.94 14.17
CA ASP A 104 -6.99 8.61 15.29
C ASP A 104 -6.07 8.75 16.51
N ASN A 105 -6.49 9.58 17.48
CA ASN A 105 -5.71 9.83 18.70
C ASN A 105 -5.43 8.55 19.51
N GLN A 106 -6.23 7.50 19.32
CA GLN A 106 -6.09 6.23 20.03
C GLN A 106 -4.98 5.34 19.44
N LYS A 107 -4.57 5.58 18.18
CA LYS A 107 -3.51 4.83 17.48
C LYS A 107 -3.66 3.31 17.65
N LYS A 108 -4.89 2.82 17.46
CA LYS A 108 -5.22 1.40 17.59
C LYS A 108 -4.46 0.61 16.55
N ARG A 109 -3.88 -0.49 17.01
CA ARG A 109 -3.14 -1.45 16.19
C ARG A 109 -4.06 -2.59 15.79
N LEU A 110 -4.42 -2.61 14.52
CA LEU A 110 -5.25 -3.63 13.90
C LEU A 110 -4.34 -4.67 13.26
N ILE A 111 -4.55 -5.93 13.59
CA ILE A 111 -3.79 -7.06 13.03
C ILE A 111 -4.79 -8.02 12.43
N GLN A 112 -4.57 -8.38 11.17
CA GLN A 112 -5.40 -9.35 10.46
C GLN A 112 -4.52 -10.33 9.68
N PRO A 113 -4.90 -11.62 9.60
CA PRO A 113 -4.22 -12.56 8.73
C PRO A 113 -4.46 -12.19 7.26
N CYS A 114 -3.44 -12.38 6.43
CA CYS A 114 -3.57 -12.25 4.98
C CYS A 114 -4.22 -13.50 4.41
N LEU A 115 -5.53 -13.41 4.16
CA LEU A 115 -6.32 -14.51 3.62
C LEU A 115 -6.55 -14.33 2.13
N ARG A 116 -6.28 -15.38 1.36
CA ARG A 116 -6.64 -15.49 -0.06
C ARG A 116 -7.61 -16.66 -0.19
N ASN A 117 -8.87 -16.37 -0.52
CA ASN A 117 -9.96 -17.35 -0.56
C ASN A 117 -10.08 -18.16 0.75
N GLY A 118 -9.97 -17.50 1.90
CA GLY A 118 -10.04 -18.13 3.22
C GLY A 118 -8.77 -18.86 3.67
N ILE A 119 -7.76 -18.98 2.81
CA ILE A 119 -6.49 -19.65 3.13
C ILE A 119 -5.43 -18.60 3.47
N ARG A 120 -4.71 -18.81 4.58
CA ARG A 120 -3.59 -17.96 4.98
C ARG A 120 -2.45 -18.07 3.97
N ARG A 121 -1.98 -16.93 3.49
CA ARG A 121 -0.90 -16.81 2.50
C ARG A 121 -0.01 -15.62 2.85
N PRO A 122 1.24 -15.58 2.36
CA PRO A 122 2.03 -14.37 2.39
C PRO A 122 1.26 -13.18 1.82
N CYS A 123 1.35 -12.04 2.50
CA CYS A 123 0.68 -10.82 2.09
C CYS A 123 1.28 -10.33 0.77
N TYR A 124 2.61 -10.23 0.70
CA TYR A 124 3.25 -9.40 -0.31
C TYR A 124 3.73 -10.21 -1.52
N LEU A 125 3.45 -9.68 -2.72
CA LEU A 125 4.03 -10.13 -4.00
C LEU A 125 5.07 -9.15 -4.54
N PHE A 126 4.99 -7.89 -4.11
CA PHE A 126 5.88 -6.82 -4.51
C PHE A 126 6.48 -6.17 -3.26
N ALA A 127 7.59 -5.46 -3.42
CA ALA A 127 8.19 -4.68 -2.34
C ALA A 127 8.80 -3.38 -2.87
N ARG A 128 8.83 -2.34 -2.02
CA ARG A 128 9.51 -1.06 -2.26
C ARG A 128 9.95 -0.43 -0.92
N LYS A 129 10.91 0.50 -0.89
CA LYS A 129 11.63 1.14 -1.99
C LYS A 129 13.07 0.66 -2.02
N PHE A 130 13.56 0.27 -3.19
CA PHE A 130 14.94 -0.19 -3.38
C PHE A 130 15.72 0.86 -4.15
N HIS A 131 16.92 1.21 -3.68
CA HIS A 131 17.84 2.08 -4.40
C HIS A 131 18.47 1.31 -5.58
N PRO A 132 18.84 1.95 -6.71
CA PRO A 132 19.38 1.25 -7.88
C PRO A 132 20.61 0.38 -7.61
N ASP A 133 21.43 0.71 -6.59
CA ASP A 133 22.59 -0.08 -6.17
C ASP A 133 22.24 -1.47 -5.61
N THR A 134 20.97 -1.73 -5.32
CA THR A 134 20.51 -3.04 -4.82
C THR A 134 20.38 -4.10 -5.92
N LEU A 135 20.41 -3.70 -7.20
CA LEU A 135 20.06 -4.57 -8.32
C LEU A 135 20.88 -5.87 -8.34
N GLU A 136 22.20 -5.77 -8.20
CA GLU A 136 23.10 -6.93 -8.24
C GLU A 136 22.82 -7.90 -7.09
N ASN A 137 22.64 -7.39 -5.87
CA ASN A 137 22.29 -8.21 -4.71
C ASN A 137 20.94 -8.90 -4.89
N LEU A 138 19.93 -8.20 -5.41
CA LEU A 138 18.62 -8.78 -5.68
C LEU A 138 18.72 -9.89 -6.73
N LEU A 139 19.42 -9.66 -7.85
CA LEU A 139 19.62 -10.67 -8.88
C LEU A 139 20.35 -11.91 -8.33
N ASN A 140 21.40 -11.72 -7.52
CA ASN A 140 22.14 -12.81 -6.90
C ASN A 140 21.31 -13.60 -5.88
N ILE A 141 20.44 -12.94 -5.12
CA ILE A 141 19.54 -13.62 -4.19
C ILE A 141 18.50 -14.43 -4.98
N PHE A 142 17.84 -13.83 -5.97
CA PHE A 142 16.77 -14.48 -6.72
C PHE A 142 17.27 -15.58 -7.67
N SER A 143 18.50 -15.51 -8.17
CA SER A 143 19.11 -16.59 -8.97
C SER A 143 19.42 -17.83 -8.14
N ASN A 144 19.71 -17.65 -6.84
CA ASN A 144 19.98 -18.73 -5.90
C ASN A 144 18.76 -19.16 -5.08
N PHE A 145 17.60 -18.53 -5.31
CA PHE A 145 16.33 -18.91 -4.70
C PHE A 145 15.82 -20.18 -5.38
N SER A 146 16.30 -21.34 -4.92
CA SER A 146 15.68 -22.62 -5.26
C SER A 146 14.26 -22.61 -4.69
N THR A 147 13.27 -22.74 -5.58
CA THR A 147 11.85 -22.89 -5.28
C THR A 147 11.63 -23.80 -4.06
N ILE A 148 11.05 -23.22 -3.00
CA ILE A 148 10.38 -23.98 -1.92
C ILE A 148 9.01 -24.40 -2.45
#